data_AF-A0A822C2A6-F1
#
_entry.id   AF-A0A822C2A6-F1
#
_cell.length_a   1.000
_cell.length_b   1.000
_cell.length_c   1.000
_cell.angle_alpha   90.00
_cell.angle_beta   90.00
_cell.angle_gamma   90.00
#
_symmetry.space_group_name_H-M   'P 1'
#
loop_
_entity.id
_entity.type
_entity.pdbx_description
1 polymer ?
#
loop_
_entity_poly.entity_id
_entity_poly.type
_entity_poly.pdbx_seq_one_letter_code
_entity_poly.pdbx_strand_id
1 'polypeptide(L)'
;MPQGTYISLELKKAFFRVITFVENEKHGGQIPLNNCNARLAAMLGISEASLLRLKKEMRTSQVAKEEIQPHRLRSLSKAGRRSRRKARSSSSGLALIRNANPESQSPKQRLGRAPVRLFEEADSEIRYQFQLLLSEKIYPTTTDLLQRLHAAHDDFPILSKTTLRRNLYRIKLSYKSTKRIKIPLGHVSFVAQRARYYRKIDELRAANALIFYHDKSWLNIGE
;
A
#
# COMPACT_ATOMS: atom_id res chain seq x y z
N MET A 1 -1.13 0.68 -24.81
CA MET A 1 -2.29 1.13 -24.00
C MET A 1 -2.77 2.43 -24.57
N PRO A 2 -4.07 2.61 -24.85
CA PRO A 2 -4.55 3.86 -25.43
C PRO A 2 -4.35 4.98 -24.41
N GLN A 3 -3.36 5.81 -24.67
CA GLN A 3 -3.18 7.08 -23.97
C GLN A 3 -4.19 8.05 -24.58
N GLY A 4 -5.10 8.59 -23.77
CA GLY A 4 -5.94 9.71 -24.17
C GLY A 4 -7.31 9.37 -24.76
N THR A 5 -7.94 8.24 -24.40
CA THR A 5 -9.38 8.12 -24.67
C THR A 5 -10.14 9.13 -23.81
N TYR A 6 -10.72 10.13 -24.46
CA TYR A 6 -11.71 11.01 -23.85
C TYR A 6 -12.86 10.13 -23.35
N ILE A 7 -12.86 9.87 -22.04
CA ILE A 7 -13.96 9.15 -21.39
C ILE A 7 -15.22 9.98 -21.60
N SER A 8 -16.22 9.40 -22.26
CA SER A 8 -17.49 10.09 -22.51
C SER A 8 -18.13 10.53 -21.20
N LEU A 9 -18.84 11.66 -21.24
CA LEU A 9 -19.44 12.26 -20.04
C LEU A 9 -20.44 11.31 -19.37
N GLU A 10 -21.10 10.45 -20.15
CA GLU A 10 -22.00 9.39 -19.68
C GLU A 10 -21.25 8.30 -18.92
N LEU A 11 -20.11 7.85 -19.44
CA LEU A 11 -19.29 6.82 -18.79
C LEU A 11 -18.67 7.35 -17.50
N LYS A 12 -18.28 8.64 -17.45
CA LYS A 12 -17.85 9.30 -16.20
C LYS A 12 -18.97 9.32 -15.15
N LYS A 13 -20.21 9.62 -15.54
CA LYS A 13 -21.37 9.59 -14.62
C LYS A 13 -21.59 8.18 -14.06
N ALA A 14 -21.47 7.14 -14.88
CA ALA A 14 -21.57 5.76 -14.44
C ALA A 14 -20.46 5.40 -13.42
N PHE A 15 -19.21 5.79 -13.72
CA PHE A 15 -18.09 5.59 -12.80
C PHE A 15 -18.26 6.32 -11.46
N PHE A 16 -18.76 7.54 -11.47
CA PHE A 16 -19.02 8.28 -10.22
C PHE A 16 -20.08 7.61 -9.36
N ARG A 17 -21.15 7.03 -9.94
CA ARG A 17 -22.17 6.29 -9.19
C ARG A 17 -21.57 5.07 -8.46
N VAL A 18 -20.76 4.28 -9.17
CA VAL A 18 -20.09 3.10 -8.58
C VAL A 18 -19.11 3.53 -7.49
N ILE A 19 -18.36 4.61 -7.70
CA ILE A 19 -17.44 5.16 -6.69
C ILE A 19 -18.22 5.56 -5.43
N THR A 20 -19.30 6.32 -5.56
CA THR A 20 -20.12 6.75 -4.40
C THR A 20 -20.72 5.56 -3.65
N PHE A 21 -21.19 4.54 -4.37
CA PHE A 21 -21.77 3.34 -3.77
C PHE A 21 -20.75 2.61 -2.89
N VAL A 22 -19.56 2.30 -3.43
CA VAL A 22 -18.51 1.58 -2.70
C VAL A 22 -17.89 2.43 -1.58
N GLU A 23 -17.80 3.74 -1.75
CA GLU A 23 -17.32 4.63 -0.68
C GLU A 23 -18.33 4.77 0.46
N ASN A 24 -19.64 4.73 0.19
CA ASN A 24 -20.67 4.74 1.23
C ASN A 24 -20.66 3.43 2.05
N GLU A 25 -20.35 2.28 1.42
CA GLU A 25 -20.16 1.01 2.13
C GLU A 25 -19.00 1.05 3.14
N LYS A 26 -18.00 1.93 2.95
CA LYS A 26 -16.86 2.09 3.87
C LYS A 26 -17.30 2.54 5.28
N HIS A 27 -18.48 3.16 5.40
CA HIS A 27 -19.02 3.64 6.67
C HIS A 27 -20.17 2.76 7.19
N GLY A 28 -20.47 1.65 6.50
CA GLY A 28 -21.44 0.64 6.94
C GLY A 28 -20.87 -0.29 8.01
N GLY A 29 -21.74 -1.06 8.66
CA GLY A 29 -21.38 -1.99 9.74
C GLY A 29 -20.65 -3.28 9.30
N GLN A 30 -20.23 -3.41 8.04
CA GLN A 30 -19.54 -4.58 7.53
C GLN A 30 -18.10 -4.24 7.11
N ILE A 31 -17.17 -5.15 7.46
CA ILE A 31 -15.73 -4.99 7.22
C ILE A 31 -15.45 -5.10 5.71
N PRO A 32 -14.91 -4.05 5.06
CA PRO A 32 -14.55 -4.16 3.65
C PRO A 32 -13.36 -5.13 3.48
N LEU A 33 -13.62 -6.25 2.81
CA LEU A 33 -12.67 -7.36 2.58
C LEU A 33 -11.40 -6.98 1.79
N ASN A 34 -11.33 -5.77 1.20
CA ASN A 34 -10.22 -5.28 0.39
C ASN A 34 -10.01 -3.76 0.53
N ASN A 35 -8.82 -3.28 0.19
CA ASN A 35 -8.58 -1.84 -0.02
C ASN A 35 -9.60 -1.31 -1.04
N CYS A 36 -10.45 -0.35 -0.64
CA CYS A 36 -11.56 0.17 -1.45
C CYS A 36 -11.11 0.59 -2.86
N ASN A 37 -9.88 1.11 -2.99
CA ASN A 37 -9.33 1.51 -4.29
C ASN A 37 -9.03 0.32 -5.20
N ALA A 38 -8.52 -0.79 -4.66
CA ALA A 38 -8.27 -2.01 -5.42
C ALA A 38 -9.58 -2.65 -5.90
N ARG A 39 -10.61 -2.66 -5.04
CA ARG A 39 -11.96 -3.12 -5.41
C ARG A 39 -12.59 -2.24 -6.50
N LEU A 40 -12.48 -0.92 -6.37
CA LEU A 40 -12.97 0.02 -7.37
C LEU A 40 -12.24 -0.10 -8.71
N ALA A 41 -10.93 -0.28 -8.69
CA ALA A 41 -10.13 -0.51 -9.90
C ALA A 41 -10.58 -1.79 -10.62
N ALA A 42 -10.82 -2.88 -9.87
CA ALA A 42 -11.31 -4.14 -10.41
C ALA A 42 -12.74 -4.02 -10.97
N MET A 43 -13.66 -3.39 -10.24
CA MET A 43 -15.07 -3.22 -10.66
C MET A 43 -15.21 -2.37 -11.93
N LEU A 44 -14.39 -1.34 -12.06
CA LEU A 44 -14.43 -0.42 -13.20
C LEU A 44 -13.52 -0.87 -14.35
N GLY A 45 -12.69 -1.90 -14.16
CA GLY A 45 -11.75 -2.38 -15.17
C GLY A 45 -10.66 -1.35 -15.51
N ILE A 46 -10.34 -0.43 -14.60
CA ILE A 46 -9.36 0.65 -14.82
C ILE A 46 -8.16 0.54 -13.89
N SER A 47 -7.05 1.17 -14.28
CA SER A 47 -5.88 1.28 -13.41
C SER A 47 -6.18 2.13 -12.16
N GLU A 48 -5.50 1.85 -11.04
CA GLU A 48 -5.62 2.66 -9.82
C GLU A 48 -5.23 4.13 -10.05
N ALA A 49 -4.26 4.40 -10.94
CA ALA A 49 -3.88 5.75 -11.31
C ALA A 49 -5.02 6.50 -12.02
N SER A 50 -5.75 5.82 -12.91
CA SER A 50 -6.94 6.38 -13.58
C SER A 50 -8.08 6.61 -12.59
N LEU A 51 -8.28 5.71 -11.64
CA LEU A 51 -9.27 5.86 -10.57
C LEU A 51 -8.98 7.10 -9.70
N LEU A 52 -7.72 7.31 -9.31
CA LEU A 52 -7.32 8.47 -8.52
C LEU A 52 -7.54 9.79 -9.27
N ARG A 53 -7.31 9.81 -10.59
CA ARG A 53 -7.65 10.97 -11.44
C ARG A 53 -9.15 11.23 -11.47
N LEU A 54 -9.96 10.18 -11.68
CA LEU A 54 -11.43 10.28 -11.65
C LEU A 54 -11.96 10.77 -10.29
N LYS A 55 -11.40 10.30 -9.18
CA LYS A 55 -11.77 10.77 -7.83
C LYS A 55 -11.44 12.26 -7.63
N LYS A 56 -10.32 12.74 -8.17
CA LYS A 56 -9.98 14.17 -8.16
C LYS A 56 -10.97 14.98 -8.99
N GLU A 57 -11.29 14.53 -10.21
CA GLU A 57 -12.27 15.17 -11.09
C GLU A 57 -13.69 15.22 -10.48
N MET A 58 -14.08 14.17 -9.74
CA MET A 58 -15.35 14.13 -9.03
C MET A 58 -15.42 15.17 -7.92
N ARG A 59 -14.35 15.30 -7.12
CA ARG A 59 -14.28 16.28 -6.03
C ARG A 59 -14.31 17.72 -6.55
N THR A 60 -13.58 18.02 -7.62
CA THR A 60 -13.62 19.35 -8.25
C THR A 60 -15.01 19.66 -8.80
N SER A 61 -15.72 18.65 -9.34
CA SER A 61 -17.09 18.81 -9.83
C SER A 61 -18.13 18.98 -8.72
N GLN A 62 -17.93 18.36 -7.55
CA GLN A 62 -18.79 18.53 -6.37
C GLN A 62 -18.58 19.90 -5.74
N VAL A 63 -17.33 20.34 -5.55
CA VAL A 63 -17.00 21.69 -5.06
C VAL A 63 -17.57 22.76 -5.98
N ALA A 64 -17.43 22.60 -7.30
CA ALA A 64 -18.02 23.53 -8.27
C ALA A 64 -19.56 23.58 -8.20
N LYS A 65 -20.25 22.47 -7.85
CA LYS A 65 -21.71 22.45 -7.66
C LYS A 65 -22.16 23.05 -6.33
N GLU A 66 -21.33 22.92 -5.29
CA GLU A 66 -21.58 23.49 -3.97
C GLU A 66 -21.30 25.00 -3.94
N GLU A 67 -20.31 25.50 -4.68
CA GLU A 67 -20.03 26.93 -4.85
C GLU A 67 -21.07 27.66 -5.71
N ILE A 68 -21.80 26.95 -6.58
CA ILE A 68 -22.92 27.52 -7.36
C ILE A 68 -24.24 27.54 -6.54
N GLN A 69 -24.34 26.77 -5.45
CA GLN A 69 -25.57 26.70 -4.63
C GLN A 69 -25.71 27.65 -3.42
N PRO A 70 -24.75 28.51 -2.99
CA PRO A 70 -24.98 29.36 -1.82
C PRO A 70 -25.85 30.59 -2.13
N HIS A 71 -26.21 30.84 -3.40
CA HIS A 71 -26.99 32.01 -3.79
C HIS A 71 -28.52 31.82 -3.85
N ARG A 72 -29.06 30.61 -3.64
CA ARG A 72 -30.52 30.35 -3.74
C ARG A 72 -31.23 29.91 -2.45
N LEU A 73 -30.54 29.79 -1.30
CA LEU A 73 -31.17 29.36 -0.05
C LEU A 73 -30.97 30.33 1.13
N ARG A 74 -30.78 31.64 0.86
CA ARG A 74 -30.67 32.66 1.93
C ARG A 74 -31.97 33.37 2.30
N SER A 75 -33.09 32.99 1.69
CA SER A 75 -34.43 33.48 2.05
C SER A 75 -35.32 32.28 2.35
N LEU A 76 -35.31 31.78 3.59
CA LEU A 76 -36.35 30.98 4.27
C LEU A 76 -35.73 30.15 5.41
N SER A 77 -35.37 30.78 6.52
CA SER A 77 -35.30 30.13 7.86
C SER A 77 -34.96 31.15 8.96
N LYS A 78 -35.72 32.25 9.03
CA LYS A 78 -35.92 33.00 10.28
C LYS A 78 -37.27 32.56 10.87
N ALA A 79 -37.30 31.39 11.51
CA ALA A 79 -38.31 31.01 12.50
C ALA A 79 -38.09 29.56 12.94
N GLY A 80 -37.82 29.34 14.22
CA GLY A 80 -38.12 28.04 14.85
C GLY A 80 -37.02 27.44 15.71
N ARG A 81 -37.16 27.65 17.03
CA ARG A 81 -36.83 26.70 18.12
C ARG A 81 -35.32 26.45 18.35
N ARG A 82 -34.64 27.05 19.34
CA ARG A 82 -34.91 27.06 20.79
C ARG A 82 -35.49 25.74 21.31
N SER A 83 -34.64 24.83 21.77
CA SER A 83 -34.76 24.11 23.06
C SER A 83 -34.06 22.74 23.03
N ARG A 84 -32.84 22.66 23.59
CA ARG A 84 -32.43 21.65 24.59
C ARG A 84 -31.00 21.96 25.07
N ARG A 85 -30.94 22.79 26.11
CA ARG A 85 -29.89 22.79 27.17
C ARG A 85 -30.04 21.47 27.95
N LYS A 86 -29.11 20.88 28.70
CA LYS A 86 -27.86 21.26 29.40
C LYS A 86 -27.27 19.92 29.93
N ALA A 87 -25.96 19.69 30.00
CA ALA A 87 -25.11 19.74 31.21
C ALA A 87 -23.98 18.70 30.99
N ARG A 88 -22.75 18.73 31.50
CA ARG A 88 -21.83 19.53 32.35
C ARG A 88 -20.48 18.76 32.19
N SER A 89 -19.25 19.28 32.27
CA SER A 89 -18.56 20.16 33.22
C SER A 89 -17.20 20.51 32.58
N SER A 90 -16.85 21.77 32.32
CA SER A 90 -16.15 22.73 33.20
C SER A 90 -14.76 22.29 33.71
N SER A 91 -13.71 22.84 33.09
CA SER A 91 -12.64 23.52 33.85
C SER A 91 -12.18 24.75 33.05
N SER A 92 -12.30 25.88 33.72
CA SER A 92 -12.13 27.26 33.29
C SER A 92 -10.66 27.68 33.16
N GLY A 93 -10.36 28.48 32.13
CA GLY A 93 -9.15 29.28 32.02
C GLY A 93 -9.43 30.50 31.13
N LEU A 94 -9.76 31.61 31.79
CA LEU A 94 -9.95 33.00 31.34
C LEU A 94 -9.55 33.37 29.90
N ALA A 95 -10.50 33.99 29.21
CA ALA A 95 -10.34 34.66 27.92
C ALA A 95 -10.03 36.16 28.09
N LEU A 96 -9.30 36.74 27.12
CA LEU A 96 -9.27 38.15 26.61
C LEU A 96 -7.97 38.26 25.78
N ILE A 97 -7.82 38.74 24.54
CA ILE A 97 -8.46 39.72 23.63
C ILE A 97 -7.96 39.33 22.20
N ARG A 98 -8.84 39.11 21.21
CA ARG A 98 -9.30 40.04 20.14
C ARG A 98 -8.28 40.32 19.00
N ASN A 99 -8.68 39.85 17.82
CA ASN A 99 -8.38 40.31 16.44
C ASN A 99 -6.94 40.24 15.89
N ALA A 100 -6.67 39.18 15.12
CA ALA A 100 -5.87 39.28 13.89
C ALA A 100 -6.26 38.16 12.90
N ASN A 101 -6.35 38.54 11.64
CA ASN A 101 -6.75 37.81 10.43
C ASN A 101 -6.05 36.44 10.27
N PRO A 102 -6.73 35.33 9.90
CA PRO A 102 -6.04 34.12 9.45
C PRO A 102 -6.18 34.00 7.92
N GLU A 103 -5.24 34.59 7.19
CA GLU A 103 -4.94 34.09 5.85
C GLU A 103 -4.51 32.62 5.96
N SER A 104 -5.26 31.77 5.26
CA SER A 104 -4.93 30.41 4.82
C SER A 104 -3.61 29.82 5.31
N GLN A 105 -3.58 29.27 6.53
CA GLN A 105 -2.52 28.35 6.92
C GLN A 105 -2.92 26.94 6.50
N SER A 106 -2.27 26.43 5.46
CA SER A 106 -2.30 25.03 5.09
C SER A 106 -1.94 24.15 6.30
N PRO A 107 -2.46 22.91 6.39
CA PRO A 107 -2.23 22.06 7.56
C PRO A 107 -0.73 21.86 7.78
N LYS A 108 -0.23 22.33 8.94
CA LYS A 108 1.17 22.20 9.36
C LYS A 108 1.59 20.73 9.24
N GLN A 109 2.47 20.44 8.28
CA GLN A 109 3.08 19.12 8.12
C GLN A 109 3.78 18.78 9.44
N ARG A 110 3.41 17.65 10.06
CA ARG A 110 4.13 17.14 11.23
C ARG A 110 5.55 16.82 10.78
N LEU A 111 6.53 17.61 11.23
CA LEU A 111 7.94 17.31 11.04
C LEU A 111 8.20 15.94 11.66
N GLY A 112 8.55 14.96 10.83
CA GLY A 112 8.87 13.61 11.27
C GLY A 112 10.08 13.61 12.21
N ARG A 113 10.22 12.56 13.04
CA ARG A 113 11.42 12.37 13.86
C ARG A 113 12.67 12.33 12.96
N ALA A 114 13.74 13.00 13.41
CA ALA A 114 15.02 13.01 12.72
C ALA A 114 15.56 11.57 12.54
N PRO A 115 16.24 11.27 11.43
CA PRO A 115 16.83 9.96 11.20
C PRO A 115 17.92 9.67 12.23
N VAL A 116 17.86 8.50 12.88
CA VAL A 116 18.93 8.01 13.75
C VAL A 116 20.18 7.84 12.90
N ARG A 117 21.23 8.61 13.20
CA ARG A 117 22.54 8.45 12.57
C ARG A 117 23.37 7.55 13.47
N LEU A 118 23.77 6.41 12.95
CA LEU A 118 24.76 5.57 13.62
C LEU A 118 26.17 6.06 13.33
N PHE A 119 27.07 5.81 14.28
CA PHE A 119 28.52 5.97 14.14
C PHE A 119 29.08 5.02 13.08
N GLU A 120 30.25 5.34 12.52
CA GLU A 120 30.88 4.55 11.45
C GLU A 120 31.17 3.10 11.89
N GLU A 121 31.49 2.89 13.16
CA GLU A 121 31.74 1.57 13.77
C GLU A 121 30.52 0.63 13.65
N ALA A 122 29.32 1.16 13.84
CA ALA A 122 28.10 0.38 13.70
C ALA A 122 27.82 0.03 12.23
N ASP A 123 28.24 0.89 11.29
CA ASP A 123 28.09 0.61 9.86
C ASP A 123 29.07 -0.48 9.40
N SER A 124 30.30 -0.54 9.94
CA SER A 124 31.25 -1.61 9.66
C SER A 124 30.78 -2.95 10.24
N GLU A 125 30.23 -2.95 11.46
CA GLU A 125 29.69 -4.16 12.08
C GLU A 125 28.53 -4.76 11.26
N ILE A 126 27.61 -3.91 10.78
CA ILE A 126 26.52 -4.35 9.89
C ILE A 126 27.07 -5.01 8.62
N ARG A 127 28.13 -4.46 8.02
CA ARG A 127 28.76 -5.04 6.83
C ARG A 127 29.40 -6.39 7.13
N TYR A 128 30.10 -6.49 8.26
CA TYR A 128 30.75 -7.72 8.69
C TYR A 128 29.75 -8.86 8.89
N GLN A 129 28.71 -8.63 9.70
CA GLN A 129 27.68 -9.65 9.96
C GLN A 129 26.90 -10.04 8.69
N PHE A 130 26.68 -9.07 7.79
CA PHE A 130 26.07 -9.33 6.50
C PHE A 130 26.94 -10.24 5.61
N GLN A 131 28.26 -10.02 5.58
CA GLN A 131 29.19 -10.86 4.83
C GLN A 131 29.33 -12.25 5.43
N LEU A 132 29.29 -12.35 6.77
CA LEU A 132 29.33 -13.63 7.47
C LEU A 132 28.11 -14.51 7.15
N LEU A 133 26.91 -13.93 7.10
CA LEU A 133 25.71 -14.67 6.65
C LEU A 133 25.89 -15.23 5.22
N LEU A 134 26.49 -14.44 4.33
CA LEU A 134 26.77 -14.88 2.96
C LEU A 134 27.82 -15.99 2.89
N SER A 135 28.87 -15.95 3.71
CA SER A 135 29.89 -17.01 3.74
C SER A 135 29.32 -18.33 4.24
N GLU A 136 28.37 -18.28 5.17
CA GLU A 136 27.62 -19.44 5.65
C GLU A 136 26.55 -19.95 4.68
N LYS A 137 26.43 -19.34 3.50
CA LYS A 137 25.42 -19.66 2.47
C LYS A 137 23.97 -19.42 2.95
N ILE A 138 23.77 -18.58 3.97
CA ILE A 138 22.47 -18.15 4.45
C ILE A 138 22.12 -16.82 3.78
N TYR A 139 20.90 -16.68 3.26
CA TYR A 139 20.48 -15.41 2.68
C TYR A 139 20.19 -14.39 3.79
N PRO A 140 20.88 -13.23 3.84
CA PRO A 140 20.78 -12.32 4.96
C PRO A 140 19.44 -11.58 4.96
N THR A 141 18.45 -12.06 5.69
CA THR A 141 17.19 -11.32 5.87
C THR A 141 17.35 -10.25 6.96
N THR A 142 16.44 -9.27 6.97
CA THR A 142 16.49 -8.19 7.99
C THR A 142 16.21 -8.68 9.40
N THR A 143 15.55 -9.83 9.56
CA THR A 143 15.36 -10.47 10.87
C THR A 143 16.65 -11.10 11.35
N ASP A 144 17.27 -11.91 10.49
CA ASP A 144 18.40 -12.74 10.87
C ASP A 144 19.62 -11.87 11.14
N LEU A 145 19.79 -10.82 10.33
CA LEU A 145 20.84 -9.82 10.54
C LEU A 145 20.63 -9.05 11.85
N LEU A 146 19.40 -8.68 12.20
CA LEU A 146 19.11 -7.98 13.46
C LEU A 146 19.35 -8.89 14.66
N GLN A 147 18.94 -10.15 14.57
CA GLN A 147 19.17 -11.15 15.61
C GLN A 147 20.67 -11.40 15.81
N ARG A 148 21.47 -11.52 14.74
CA ARG A 148 22.92 -11.63 14.84
C ARG A 148 23.59 -10.41 15.44
N LEU A 149 23.15 -9.21 15.05
CA LEU A 149 23.71 -7.98 15.59
C LEU A 149 23.49 -7.89 17.09
N HIS A 150 22.31 -8.26 17.58
CA HIS A 150 22.05 -8.32 19.03
C HIS A 150 22.77 -9.48 19.72
N ALA A 151 22.92 -10.62 19.07
CA ALA A 151 23.67 -11.75 19.65
C ALA A 151 25.18 -11.47 19.76
N ALA A 152 25.74 -10.67 18.85
CA ALA A 152 27.14 -10.25 18.89
C ALA A 152 27.36 -9.06 19.83
N HIS A 153 26.39 -8.13 19.90
CA HIS A 153 26.44 -6.91 20.69
C HIS A 153 25.07 -6.64 21.34
N ASP A 154 24.95 -6.97 22.63
CA ASP A 154 23.69 -6.81 23.37
C ASP A 154 23.18 -5.36 23.34
N ASP A 155 24.10 -4.38 23.41
CA ASP A 155 23.79 -2.95 23.44
C ASP A 155 23.73 -2.27 22.06
N PHE A 156 23.54 -3.04 20.98
CA PHE A 156 23.53 -2.47 19.63
C PHE A 156 22.40 -1.43 19.45
N PRO A 157 22.68 -0.21 18.92
CA PRO A 157 21.74 0.91 18.92
C PRO A 157 20.50 0.72 18.03
N ILE A 158 20.46 -0.30 17.17
CA ILE A 158 19.32 -0.58 16.29
C ILE A 158 18.40 -1.62 16.92
N LEU A 159 17.28 -1.18 17.46
CA LEU A 159 16.29 -2.08 18.08
C LEU A 159 15.20 -2.58 17.11
N SER A 160 15.06 -1.98 15.93
CA SER A 160 13.93 -2.26 15.05
C SER A 160 14.34 -2.58 13.61
N LYS A 161 13.58 -3.50 12.99
CA LYS A 161 13.76 -3.90 11.58
C LYS A 161 13.65 -2.73 10.62
N THR A 162 12.80 -1.74 10.93
CA THR A 162 12.59 -0.56 10.08
C THR A 162 13.78 0.39 10.15
N THR A 163 14.35 0.58 11.33
CA THR A 163 15.59 1.35 11.52
C THR A 163 16.77 0.66 10.83
N LEU A 164 16.91 -0.66 10.98
CA LEU A 164 17.94 -1.46 10.29
C LEU A 164 17.83 -1.30 8.77
N ARG A 165 16.62 -1.42 8.21
CA ARG A 165 16.39 -1.27 6.77
C ARG A 165 16.78 0.11 6.24
N ARG A 166 16.58 1.17 7.03
CA ARG A 166 17.01 2.54 6.66
C ARG A 166 18.53 2.66 6.66
N ASN A 167 19.20 2.08 7.65
CA ASN A 167 20.65 2.08 7.73
C ASN A 167 21.29 1.23 6.62
N LEU A 168 20.72 0.06 6.31
CA LEU A 168 21.16 -0.77 5.17
C LEU A 168 21.10 0.01 3.85
N TYR A 169 20.03 0.77 3.61
CA TYR A 169 19.92 1.64 2.43
C TYR A 169 21.00 2.73 2.40
N ARG A 170 21.30 3.35 3.55
CA ARG A 170 22.37 4.34 3.71
C ARG A 170 23.74 3.76 3.35
N ILE A 171 24.02 2.54 3.81
CA ILE A 171 25.28 1.81 3.61
C ILE A 171 25.40 1.24 2.16
N LYS A 172 24.36 1.43 1.33
CA LYS A 172 24.20 0.87 -0.03
C LYS A 172 24.06 -0.66 -0.08
N LEU A 173 23.71 -1.28 1.05
CA LEU A 173 23.30 -2.68 1.11
C LEU A 173 21.78 -2.75 0.90
N SER A 174 21.34 -2.81 -0.34
CA SER A 174 19.91 -2.86 -0.68
C SER A 174 19.50 -4.21 -1.25
N TYR A 175 18.34 -4.70 -0.80
CA TYR A 175 17.72 -5.88 -1.39
C TYR A 175 17.23 -5.56 -2.79
N LYS A 176 17.60 -6.40 -3.76
CA LYS A 176 17.04 -6.32 -5.11
C LYS A 176 15.54 -6.66 -5.04
N SER A 177 14.71 -5.76 -5.54
CA SER A 177 13.28 -6.04 -5.70
C SER A 177 13.12 -7.16 -6.73
N THR A 178 12.69 -8.34 -6.28
CA THR A 178 12.35 -9.44 -7.16
C THR A 178 11.00 -9.14 -7.80
N LYS A 179 11.01 -8.79 -9.09
CA LYS A 179 9.76 -8.75 -9.86
C LYS A 179 9.29 -10.20 -10.01
N ARG A 180 8.13 -10.53 -9.43
CA ARG A 180 7.46 -11.79 -9.74
C ARG A 180 7.11 -11.75 -11.23
N ILE A 181 7.86 -12.49 -12.04
CA ILE A 181 7.52 -12.70 -13.43
C ILE A 181 6.28 -13.60 -13.42
N LYS A 182 5.12 -13.02 -13.71
CA LYS A 182 3.92 -13.81 -13.97
C LYS A 182 4.17 -14.52 -15.29
N ILE A 183 4.53 -15.80 -15.24
CA ILE A 183 4.65 -16.63 -16.43
C ILE A 183 3.21 -16.91 -16.90
N PRO A 184 2.78 -16.39 -18.06
CA PRO A 184 1.45 -16.69 -18.58
C PRO A 184 1.42 -18.15 -19.02
N LEU A 185 0.94 -19.04 -18.15
CA LEU A 185 0.83 -20.48 -18.41
C LEU A 185 -0.04 -20.80 -19.64
N GLY A 186 -0.88 -19.86 -20.08
CA GLY A 186 -1.68 -19.98 -21.31
C GLY A 186 -0.96 -19.53 -22.59
N HIS A 187 0.29 -19.07 -22.52
CA HIS A 187 1.04 -18.71 -23.73
C HIS A 187 1.30 -19.95 -24.58
N VAL A 188 1.14 -19.81 -25.90
CA VAL A 188 1.15 -20.92 -26.87
C VAL A 188 2.40 -21.79 -26.75
N SER A 189 3.57 -21.19 -26.49
CA SER A 189 4.81 -21.95 -26.30
C SER A 189 4.77 -22.90 -25.10
N PHE A 190 4.22 -22.48 -23.95
CA PHE A 190 4.10 -23.33 -22.76
C PHE A 190 3.05 -24.42 -22.96
N VAL A 191 1.93 -24.08 -23.61
CA VAL A 191 0.89 -25.07 -23.96
C VAL A 191 1.46 -26.13 -24.90
N ALA A 192 2.18 -25.73 -25.94
CA ALA A 192 2.83 -26.65 -26.88
C ALA A 192 3.89 -27.53 -26.18
N GLN A 193 4.71 -26.95 -25.30
CA GLN A 193 5.73 -27.70 -24.56
C GLN A 193 5.10 -28.71 -23.60
N ARG A 194 4.02 -28.33 -22.91
CA ARG A 194 3.25 -29.23 -22.03
C ARG A 194 2.57 -30.35 -22.83
N ALA A 195 2.02 -30.05 -24.00
CA ALA A 195 1.45 -31.07 -24.89
C ALA A 195 2.52 -32.07 -25.36
N ARG A 196 3.72 -31.60 -25.73
CA ARG A 196 4.86 -32.48 -26.07
C ARG A 196 5.28 -33.35 -24.89
N TYR A 197 5.37 -32.77 -23.69
CA TYR A 197 5.69 -33.53 -22.48
C TYR A 197 4.68 -34.65 -22.21
N TYR A 198 3.37 -34.37 -22.27
CA TYR A 198 2.36 -35.40 -22.04
C TYR A 198 2.38 -36.51 -23.09
N ARG A 199 2.52 -36.16 -24.38
CA ARG A 199 2.71 -37.17 -25.43
C ARG A 199 3.88 -38.09 -25.11
N LYS A 200 4.99 -37.53 -24.63
CA LYS A 200 6.16 -38.34 -24.28
C LYS A 200 5.91 -39.25 -23.08
N ILE A 201 5.18 -38.77 -22.08
CA ILE A 201 4.77 -39.59 -20.93
C ILE A 201 3.84 -40.73 -21.38
N ASP A 202 2.89 -40.46 -22.28
CA ASP A 202 1.97 -41.47 -22.79
C ASP A 202 2.71 -42.55 -23.62
N GLU A 203 3.69 -42.16 -24.45
CA GLU A 203 4.59 -43.10 -25.13
C GLU A 203 5.36 -43.99 -24.15
N LEU A 204 5.93 -43.40 -23.10
CA LEU A 204 6.69 -44.14 -22.08
C LEU A 204 5.80 -45.10 -21.30
N ARG A 205 4.55 -44.72 -21.00
CA ARG A 205 3.55 -45.59 -20.39
C ARG A 205 3.15 -46.73 -21.30
N ALA A 206 2.94 -46.47 -22.59
CA ALA A 206 2.63 -47.50 -23.58
C ALA A 206 3.78 -48.51 -23.74
N ALA A 207 5.02 -48.05 -23.57
CA ALA A 207 6.21 -48.89 -23.55
C ALA A 207 6.47 -49.59 -22.20
N ASN A 208 5.57 -49.47 -21.21
CA ASN A 208 5.73 -49.97 -19.85
C ASN A 208 7.04 -49.51 -19.18
N ALA A 209 7.54 -48.33 -19.52
CA ALA A 209 8.73 -47.77 -18.90
C ALA A 209 8.44 -47.30 -17.46
N LEU A 210 9.39 -47.50 -16.56
CA LEU A 210 9.29 -47.04 -15.19
C LEU A 210 9.56 -45.53 -15.12
N ILE A 211 8.57 -44.74 -14.72
CA ILE A 211 8.66 -43.27 -14.70
C ILE A 211 8.89 -42.80 -13.26
N PHE A 212 10.05 -42.20 -13.01
CA PHE A 212 10.37 -41.56 -11.73
C PHE A 212 10.19 -40.04 -11.84
N TYR A 213 9.41 -39.46 -10.92
CA TYR A 213 9.30 -38.01 -10.77
C TYR A 213 10.32 -37.54 -9.73
N HIS A 214 11.41 -36.92 -10.19
CA HIS A 214 12.30 -36.17 -9.30
C HIS A 214 11.83 -34.73 -9.20
N ASP A 215 10.89 -34.45 -8.30
CA ASP A 215 10.62 -33.08 -7.92
C ASP A 215 11.70 -32.66 -6.91
N LYS A 216 12.71 -31.90 -7.36
CA LYS A 216 13.63 -31.21 -6.43
C LYS A 216 12.89 -30.00 -5.86
N SER A 217 11.86 -30.26 -5.05
CA SER A 217 11.32 -29.24 -4.18
C SER A 217 12.34 -29.04 -3.05
N TRP A 218 12.81 -27.81 -2.89
CA TRP A 218 13.55 -27.42 -1.69
C TRP A 218 12.58 -27.57 -0.52
N LEU A 219 12.66 -28.70 0.20
CA LEU A 219 12.11 -28.79 1.54
C LEU A 219 12.93 -27.83 2.39
N ASN A 220 12.35 -26.67 2.68
CA ASN A 220 12.80 -25.88 3.81
C ASN A 220 12.38 -26.66 5.05
N ILE A 221 13.25 -27.57 5.51
CA ILE A 221 13.14 -28.17 6.83
C ILE A 221 13.36 -26.99 7.77
N GLY A 222 12.26 -26.46 8.30
CA GLY A 222 12.33 -25.46 9.36
C GLY A 222 13.00 -26.11 10.56
N GLU A 223 14.25 -25.74 10.79
CA GLU A 223 14.89 -25.76 12.11
C GLU A 223 14.85 -24.35 12.70
#